data_AF-A0A1Y2W6W4-F1
#
_entry.id   AF-A0A1Y2W6W4-F1
#
_cell.length_a   1.000
_cell.length_b   1.000
_cell.length_c   1.000
_cell.angle_alpha   90.00
_cell.angle_beta   90.00
_cell.angle_gamma   90.00
#
_symmetry.space_group_name_H-M   'P 1'
#
loop_
_entity.id
_entity.type
_entity.pdbx_description
1 polymer ?
#
loop_
_entity_poly.entity_id
_entity_poly.type
_entity_poly.pdbx_seq_one_letter_code
_entity_poly.pdbx_strand_id
1 'polypeptide(L)'
;MGDPNNPPLLNAATMTVKGGRLKRDHTLGNVPNHYVRDRLMDYINTQLEEEKRESARKAVFSDLSNSEVLEYAALIQKQREKEESKQEIVGDIIGDRHVHTEREAKHIWEQVDVMEDIDENIDLTPKPGFSHMTYDMQLEGSAIKPGCKDKLPEEIGVDLGTEIDQDCDQIRAMIKILTCSGDEWTADQFRRALGNLSREKLTSFLKQRGPTKGTSTKSYQLGWQFFKLRERLGFPLTPASSSESLRYALRDRDPNRGQKRLSVGEEKEPAKQLRTEHGAVVTA
;
A
#
# COMPACT_ATOMS: atom_id res chain seq x y z
N MET A 1 -8.21 49.34 40.53
CA MET A 1 -7.49 48.12 40.95
C MET A 1 -8.26 46.95 40.36
N GLY A 2 -7.63 46.17 39.46
CA GLY A 2 -8.27 45.04 38.79
C GLY A 2 -8.29 43.79 39.67
N ASP A 3 -9.36 42.99 39.53
CA ASP A 3 -9.62 41.77 40.28
C ASP A 3 -8.52 40.71 40.05
N PRO A 4 -7.83 40.21 41.12
CA PRO A 4 -6.73 39.26 41.00
C PRO A 4 -7.16 37.84 40.58
N ASN A 5 -8.46 37.55 40.45
CA ASN A 5 -8.96 36.21 40.09
C ASN A 5 -9.35 36.03 38.63
N ASN A 6 -9.19 37.03 37.77
CA ASN A 6 -9.47 36.88 36.35
C ASN A 6 -8.15 36.71 35.57
N PRO A 7 -7.80 35.51 35.10
CA PRO A 7 -6.61 35.35 34.25
C PRO A 7 -6.78 36.25 33.02
N PRO A 8 -5.72 36.95 32.59
CA PRO A 8 -5.82 37.81 31.42
C PRO A 8 -6.25 36.94 30.23
N LEU A 9 -7.39 37.28 29.64
CA LEU A 9 -7.86 36.65 28.41
C LEU A 9 -6.74 36.78 27.38
N LEU A 10 -6.10 35.66 27.03
CA LEU A 10 -5.08 35.59 26.00
C LEU A 10 -5.66 36.15 24.70
N ASN A 11 -5.22 37.35 24.32
CA ASN A 11 -5.70 37.98 23.10
C ASN A 11 -5.03 37.29 21.90
N ALA A 12 -5.80 36.49 21.17
CA ALA A 12 -5.35 35.76 19.97
C ALA A 12 -4.70 36.67 18.90
N ALA A 13 -4.99 37.97 18.92
CA ALA A 13 -4.35 38.96 18.05
C ALA A 13 -2.86 39.19 18.35
N THR A 14 -2.38 38.81 19.55
CA THR A 14 -1.00 39.05 20.00
C THR A 14 -0.13 37.80 20.02
N MET A 15 -0.72 36.61 19.85
CA MET A 15 0.01 35.36 19.86
C MET A 15 0.64 35.11 18.48
N THR A 16 1.97 35.20 18.42
CA THR A 16 2.76 34.99 17.20
C THR A 16 2.87 33.52 16.85
N VAL A 17 2.60 33.19 15.59
CA VAL A 17 2.80 31.88 14.96
C VAL A 17 3.98 32.00 14.00
N LYS A 18 5.03 31.23 14.26
CA LYS A 18 6.24 31.22 13.42
C LYS A 18 6.09 30.30 12.22
N GLY A 19 6.68 30.68 11.09
CA GLY A 19 6.82 29.78 9.93
C GLY A 19 5.51 29.53 9.16
N GLY A 20 4.70 30.57 8.96
CA GLY A 20 3.52 30.51 8.10
C GLY A 20 3.85 30.29 6.61
N ARG A 21 2.84 30.47 5.75
CA ARG A 21 3.01 30.37 4.28
C ARG A 21 4.07 31.38 3.83
N LEU A 22 4.90 31.00 2.86
CA LEU A 22 6.05 31.79 2.40
C LEU A 22 7.05 32.14 3.52
N LYS A 23 7.09 31.32 4.60
CA LYS A 23 7.93 31.53 5.79
C LYS A 23 7.69 32.86 6.49
N ARG A 24 6.51 33.46 6.31
CA ARG A 24 6.12 34.70 6.98
C ARG A 24 5.52 34.39 8.35
N ASP A 25 6.02 35.07 9.37
CA ASP A 25 5.42 35.03 10.70
C ASP A 25 4.08 35.77 10.67
N HIS A 26 3.10 35.24 11.40
CA HIS A 26 1.74 35.79 11.46
C HIS A 26 1.18 35.64 12.87
N THR A 27 -0.01 36.18 13.13
CA THR A 27 -0.69 36.01 14.42
C THR A 27 -1.77 34.94 14.32
N LEU A 28 -2.18 34.38 15.45
CA LEU A 28 -3.34 33.48 15.52
C LEU A 28 -4.61 34.12 14.95
N GLY A 29 -4.76 35.44 15.10
CA GLY A 29 -5.85 36.21 14.49
C GLY A 29 -5.86 36.20 12.95
N ASN A 30 -4.72 35.91 12.29
CA ASN A 30 -4.64 35.83 10.83
C ASN A 30 -5.02 34.45 10.28
N VAL A 31 -5.16 33.43 11.13
CA VAL A 31 -5.44 32.04 10.70
C VAL A 31 -6.74 31.94 9.86
N PRO A 32 -7.87 32.57 10.23
CA PRO A 32 -9.07 32.53 9.41
C PRO A 32 -8.86 33.13 8.01
N ASN A 33 -8.12 34.23 7.92
CA ASN A 33 -7.80 34.87 6.63
C ASN A 33 -6.89 33.96 5.78
N HIS A 34 -5.91 33.30 6.39
CA HIS A 34 -5.06 32.33 5.69
C HIS A 34 -5.87 31.12 5.19
N TYR A 35 -6.82 30.62 5.98
CA TYR A 35 -7.71 29.54 5.54
C TYR A 35 -8.52 29.92 4.29
N VAL A 36 -9.13 31.12 4.29
CA VAL A 36 -9.89 31.61 3.12
C VAL A 36 -8.96 31.80 1.91
N ARG A 37 -7.76 32.33 2.12
CA ARG A 37 -6.74 32.49 1.07
C ARG A 37 -6.30 31.16 0.47
N ASP A 38 -6.08 30.13 1.29
CA ASP A 38 -5.74 28.77 0.83
C ASP A 38 -6.86 28.23 -0.08
N ARG A 39 -8.13 28.39 0.33
CA ARG A 39 -9.31 27.98 -0.45
C ARG A 39 -9.47 28.74 -1.76
N LEU A 40 -9.24 30.05 -1.75
CA LEU A 40 -9.32 30.87 -2.96
C LEU A 40 -8.21 30.51 -3.96
N MET A 41 -6.98 30.29 -3.47
CA MET A 41 -5.87 29.86 -4.34
C MET A 41 -6.16 28.49 -4.96
N ASP A 42 -6.65 27.54 -4.16
CA ASP A 42 -7.04 26.21 -4.64
C ASP A 42 -8.14 26.28 -5.71
N TYR A 43 -9.19 27.08 -5.46
CA TYR A 43 -10.26 27.30 -6.44
C TYR A 43 -9.74 27.91 -7.75
N ILE A 44 -8.86 28.92 -7.66
CA ILE A 44 -8.27 29.54 -8.85
C ILE A 44 -7.42 28.52 -9.63
N ASN A 45 -6.70 27.64 -8.94
CA ASN A 45 -5.84 26.64 -9.57
C ASN A 45 -6.61 25.50 -10.23
N THR A 46 -7.77 25.13 -9.68
CA THR A 46 -8.48 23.91 -10.09
C THR A 46 -9.74 24.17 -10.90
N GLN A 47 -10.49 25.23 -10.58
CA GLN A 47 -11.83 25.47 -11.15
C GLN A 47 -11.88 26.64 -12.13
N LEU A 48 -10.92 27.57 -12.06
CA LEU A 48 -10.92 28.74 -12.93
C LEU A 48 -10.20 28.46 -14.26
N GLU A 49 -10.74 29.01 -15.34
CA GLU A 49 -10.14 28.99 -16.68
C GLU A 49 -8.72 29.60 -16.67
N GLU A 50 -7.77 28.97 -17.37
CA GLU A 50 -6.35 29.33 -17.38
C GLU A 50 -6.11 30.82 -17.64
N GLU A 51 -6.83 31.38 -18.62
CA GLU A 51 -6.75 32.78 -19.05
C GLU A 51 -7.12 33.78 -17.94
N LYS A 52 -7.96 33.36 -16.98
CA LYS A 52 -8.45 34.21 -15.90
C LYS A 52 -7.64 34.05 -14.61
N ARG A 53 -6.79 33.02 -14.49
CA ARG A 53 -6.05 32.68 -13.25
C ARG A 53 -5.11 33.79 -12.82
N GLU A 54 -4.31 34.33 -13.72
CA GLU A 54 -3.32 35.35 -13.38
C GLU A 54 -3.99 36.64 -12.89
N SER A 55 -5.04 37.08 -13.59
CA SER A 55 -5.84 38.25 -13.19
C SER A 55 -6.53 38.04 -11.85
N ALA A 56 -7.10 36.86 -11.61
CA ALA A 56 -7.74 36.53 -10.33
C ALA A 56 -6.74 36.47 -9.17
N ARG A 57 -5.57 35.84 -9.38
CA ARG A 57 -4.50 35.81 -8.36
C ARG A 57 -4.05 37.23 -8.00
N LYS A 58 -3.84 38.09 -9.00
CA LYS A 58 -3.44 39.49 -8.77
C LYS A 58 -4.50 40.30 -8.01
N ALA A 59 -5.78 40.03 -8.24
CA ALA A 59 -6.87 40.71 -7.55
C ALA A 59 -7.01 40.27 -6.09
N VAL A 60 -6.92 38.96 -5.82
CA VAL A 60 -7.13 38.37 -4.48
C VAL A 60 -5.89 38.47 -3.60
N PHE A 61 -4.70 38.39 -4.19
CA PHE A 61 -3.40 38.39 -3.52
C PHE A 61 -2.58 39.63 -3.88
N SER A 62 -3.23 40.80 -3.87
CA SER A 62 -2.61 42.08 -4.25
C SER A 62 -1.45 42.52 -3.34
N ASP A 63 -1.36 41.91 -2.15
CA ASP A 63 -0.28 42.09 -1.18
C ASP A 63 0.98 41.25 -1.48
N LEU A 64 0.91 40.32 -2.44
CA LEU A 64 2.01 39.45 -2.82
C LEU A 64 2.63 39.88 -4.15
N SER A 65 3.95 39.71 -4.28
CA SER A 65 4.61 39.84 -5.58
C SER A 65 4.25 38.68 -6.51
N ASN A 66 4.45 38.83 -7.81
CA ASN A 66 4.19 37.76 -8.78
C ASN A 66 4.95 36.46 -8.44
N SER A 67 6.20 36.56 -7.98
CA SER A 67 6.98 35.37 -7.57
C SER A 67 6.40 34.71 -6.33
N GLU A 68 5.93 35.50 -5.36
CA GLU A 68 5.31 35.00 -4.12
C GLU A 68 3.96 34.33 -4.38
N VAL A 69 3.18 34.87 -5.32
CA VAL A 69 1.93 34.24 -5.78
C VAL A 69 2.20 32.87 -6.39
N LEU A 70 3.22 32.74 -7.23
CA LEU A 70 3.60 31.46 -7.83
C LEU A 70 4.09 30.46 -6.78
N GLU A 71 4.94 30.90 -5.85
CA GLU A 71 5.39 30.07 -4.74
C GLU A 71 4.21 29.61 -3.86
N TYR A 72 3.28 30.52 -3.56
CA TYR A 72 2.07 30.20 -2.80
C TYR A 72 1.21 29.18 -3.52
N ALA A 73 0.96 29.37 -4.83
CA ALA A 73 0.20 28.43 -5.63
C ALA A 73 0.84 27.03 -5.63
N ALA A 74 2.16 26.94 -5.76
CA ALA A 74 2.90 25.68 -5.69
C ALA A 74 2.80 25.01 -4.30
N LEU A 75 2.83 25.80 -3.22
CA LEU A 75 2.64 25.27 -1.86
C LEU A 75 1.25 24.66 -1.66
N ILE A 76 0.20 25.31 -2.16
CA ILE A 76 -1.18 24.80 -2.08
C ILE A 76 -1.33 23.53 -2.91
N GLN A 77 -0.79 23.51 -4.12
CA GLN A 77 -0.78 22.33 -4.98
C GLN A 77 -0.09 21.14 -4.29
N LYS A 78 1.09 21.36 -3.71
CA LYS A 78 1.82 20.32 -2.97
C LYS A 78 1.07 19.82 -1.73
N GLN A 79 0.36 20.70 -1.02
CA GLN A 79 -0.47 20.30 0.11
C GLN A 79 -1.65 19.43 -0.34
N ARG A 80 -2.31 19.81 -1.44
CA ARG A 80 -3.40 19.05 -2.04
C ARG A 80 -2.94 17.64 -2.46
N GLU A 81 -1.83 17.55 -3.19
CA GLU A 81 -1.26 16.25 -3.60
C GLU A 81 -0.95 15.36 -2.39
N LYS A 82 -0.40 15.96 -1.33
CA LYS A 82 -0.15 15.24 -0.07
C LYS A 82 -1.45 14.78 0.60
N GLU A 83 -2.48 15.62 0.64
CA GLU A 83 -3.79 15.26 1.22
C GLU A 83 -4.49 14.16 0.40
N GLU A 84 -4.41 14.23 -0.93
CA GLU A 84 -4.95 13.20 -1.83
C GLU A 84 -4.23 11.86 -1.63
N SER A 85 -2.89 11.87 -1.60
CA SER A 85 -2.11 10.66 -1.32
C SER A 85 -2.46 10.06 0.04
N LYS A 86 -2.66 10.88 1.08
CA LYS A 86 -3.11 10.38 2.39
C LYS A 86 -4.52 9.78 2.34
N GLN A 87 -5.43 10.38 1.58
CA GLN A 87 -6.80 9.86 1.44
C GLN A 87 -6.82 8.51 0.72
N GLU A 88 -5.95 8.32 -0.28
CA GLU A 88 -5.74 7.03 -0.95
C GLU A 88 -5.29 5.96 0.06
N ILE A 89 -4.26 6.26 0.87
CA ILE A 89 -3.77 5.33 1.91
C ILE A 89 -4.85 5.06 2.98
N VAL A 90 -5.73 6.02 3.29
CA VAL A 90 -6.88 5.75 4.17
C VAL A 90 -7.78 4.66 3.55
N GLY A 91 -8.07 4.77 2.24
CA GLY A 91 -8.79 3.75 1.48
C GLY A 91 -8.10 2.38 1.55
N ASP A 92 -6.77 2.34 1.38
CA ASP A 92 -5.97 1.13 1.49
C ASP A 92 -5.99 0.50 2.90
N ILE A 93 -6.18 1.30 3.94
CA ILE A 93 -6.22 0.81 5.32
C ILE A 93 -7.58 0.19 5.66
N ILE A 94 -8.69 0.85 5.31
CA ILE A 94 -10.04 0.45 5.78
C ILE A 94 -10.99 -0.04 4.67
N GLY A 95 -10.66 0.17 3.40
CA GLY A 95 -11.56 -0.03 2.25
C GLY A 95 -12.81 0.85 2.37
N ASP A 96 -13.97 0.29 2.01
CA ASP A 96 -15.26 0.98 2.11
C ASP A 96 -15.85 1.02 3.54
N ARG A 97 -15.08 0.61 4.55
CA ARG A 97 -15.58 0.51 5.92
C ARG A 97 -15.72 1.87 6.57
N HIS A 98 -16.84 2.09 7.24
CA HIS A 98 -17.07 3.31 8.00
C HIS A 98 -16.26 3.33 9.31
N VAL A 99 -15.72 4.51 9.63
CA VAL A 99 -15.03 4.79 10.90
C VAL A 99 -16.07 5.26 11.91
N HIS A 100 -16.15 4.60 13.06
CA HIS A 100 -17.24 4.85 14.02
C HIS A 100 -16.83 5.71 15.22
N THR A 101 -15.53 5.81 15.51
CA THR A 101 -15.04 6.52 16.71
C THR A 101 -13.86 7.40 16.38
N GLU A 102 -13.73 8.51 17.11
CA GLU A 102 -12.58 9.42 17.00
C GLU A 102 -11.25 8.71 17.32
N ARG A 103 -11.25 7.82 18.33
CA ARG A 103 -10.08 7.00 18.65
C ARG A 103 -9.66 6.12 17.49
N GLU A 104 -10.63 5.52 16.80
CA GLU A 104 -10.36 4.71 15.61
C GLU A 104 -9.77 5.55 14.49
N ALA A 105 -10.34 6.74 14.24
CA ALA A 105 -9.84 7.69 13.24
C ALA A 105 -8.38 8.07 13.53
N LYS A 106 -8.05 8.37 14.80
CA LYS A 106 -6.68 8.68 15.22
C LYS A 106 -5.70 7.55 14.87
N HIS A 107 -6.05 6.30 15.16
CA HIS A 107 -5.16 5.19 14.82
C HIS A 107 -5.02 4.94 13.32
N ILE A 108 -6.05 5.27 12.53
CA ILE A 108 -5.97 5.20 11.06
C ILE A 108 -4.98 6.25 10.57
N TRP A 109 -5.12 7.50 11.01
CA TRP A 109 -4.18 8.58 10.65
C TRP A 109 -2.74 8.27 11.07
N GLU A 110 -2.53 7.73 12.28
CA GLU A 110 -1.21 7.28 12.70
C GLU A 110 -0.66 6.13 11.85
N GLN A 111 -1.53 5.30 11.27
CA GLN A 111 -1.10 4.22 10.38
C GLN A 111 -0.78 4.75 8.99
N VAL A 112 -1.53 5.74 8.48
CA VAL A 112 -1.25 6.45 7.22
C VAL A 112 0.14 7.07 7.25
N ASP A 113 0.44 7.86 8.30
CA ASP A 113 1.75 8.54 8.42
C ASP A 113 2.91 7.53 8.38
N VAL A 114 2.70 6.36 8.98
CA VAL A 114 3.74 5.32 9.06
C VAL A 114 3.90 4.57 7.75
N MET A 115 2.81 4.39 6.99
CA MET A 115 2.83 3.78 5.66
C MET A 115 3.55 4.67 4.64
N GLU A 116 3.35 5.99 4.71
CA GLU A 116 4.11 6.96 3.89
C GLU A 116 5.63 6.77 4.08
N ASP A 117 6.06 6.59 5.33
CA ASP A 117 7.48 6.50 5.70
C ASP A 117 8.14 5.11 5.48
N ILE A 118 7.43 4.11 4.96
CA ILE A 118 8.00 2.79 4.66
C ILE A 118 8.62 2.80 3.25
N ASP A 119 9.88 2.37 3.15
CA ASP A 119 10.56 2.18 1.89
C ASP A 119 10.14 0.87 1.22
N GLU A 120 9.50 0.98 0.07
CA GLU A 120 9.05 -0.14 -0.76
C GLU A 120 10.10 -0.61 -1.77
N ASN A 121 11.19 0.14 -1.96
CA ASN A 121 12.25 -0.15 -2.93
C ASN A 121 13.39 -1.00 -2.34
N ILE A 122 13.18 -1.55 -1.14
CA ILE A 122 14.14 -2.45 -0.51
C ILE A 122 14.22 -3.79 -1.25
N ASP A 123 15.41 -4.39 -1.26
CA ASP A 123 15.59 -5.75 -1.78
C ASP A 123 14.80 -6.76 -0.95
N LEU A 124 13.78 -7.37 -1.57
CA LEU A 124 12.92 -8.39 -0.97
C LEU A 124 13.47 -9.82 -1.12
N THR A 125 14.70 -9.98 -1.64
CA THR A 125 15.32 -11.30 -1.78
C THR A 125 15.39 -12.01 -0.43
N PRO A 126 14.94 -13.28 -0.34
CA PRO A 126 15.04 -14.04 0.89
C PRO A 126 16.48 -14.13 1.41
N LYS A 127 16.62 -13.99 2.71
CA LYS A 127 17.85 -14.09 3.50
C LYS A 127 17.74 -15.33 4.42
N PRO A 128 18.15 -16.52 3.94
CA PRO A 128 18.11 -17.73 4.76
C PRO A 128 18.83 -17.52 6.10
N GLY A 129 18.27 -18.07 7.17
CA GLY A 129 18.83 -18.04 8.52
C GLY A 129 18.72 -16.70 9.23
N PHE A 130 17.89 -15.76 8.75
CA PHE A 130 17.79 -14.43 9.37
C PHE A 130 17.24 -14.49 10.80
N SER A 131 16.14 -15.21 11.00
CA SER A 131 15.52 -15.38 12.33
C SER A 131 14.80 -16.72 12.43
N HIS A 132 14.37 -17.08 13.63
CA HIS A 132 13.52 -18.24 13.86
C HIS A 132 12.22 -17.83 14.53
N MET A 133 11.17 -18.61 14.27
CA MET A 133 9.92 -18.50 15.00
C MET A 133 10.13 -18.86 16.46
N THR A 134 9.72 -17.96 17.34
CA THR A 134 9.84 -18.17 18.79
C THR A 134 8.56 -18.74 19.41
N TYR A 135 7.47 -18.80 18.65
CA TYR A 135 6.16 -19.24 19.13
C TYR A 135 5.47 -20.14 18.11
N ASP A 136 4.70 -21.11 18.61
CA ASP A 136 3.73 -21.89 17.83
C ASP A 136 2.44 -21.07 17.67
N MET A 137 2.52 -19.96 16.93
CA MET A 137 1.35 -19.20 16.52
C MET A 137 1.05 -19.53 15.07
N GLN A 138 -0.22 -19.65 14.73
CA GLN A 138 -0.64 -19.84 13.34
C GLN A 138 -1.53 -18.68 12.91
N LEU A 139 -1.57 -18.42 11.62
CA LEU A 139 -2.62 -17.61 11.01
C LEU A 139 -3.99 -18.18 11.37
N GLU A 140 -4.96 -17.31 11.63
CA GLU A 140 -6.34 -17.72 11.90
C GLU A 140 -7.19 -17.63 10.63
N GLY A 141 -7.00 -16.58 9.82
CA GLY A 141 -7.72 -16.38 8.56
C GLY A 141 -6.93 -16.80 7.33
N SER A 142 -7.60 -16.70 6.17
CA SER A 142 -6.99 -16.96 4.87
C SER A 142 -5.92 -15.93 4.53
N ALA A 143 -4.77 -16.39 4.04
CA ALA A 143 -3.75 -15.55 3.42
C ALA A 143 -4.01 -15.33 1.92
N ILE A 144 -4.89 -16.13 1.31
CA ILE A 144 -5.26 -16.00 -0.11
C ILE A 144 -6.44 -15.07 -0.30
N LYS A 145 -7.53 -15.26 0.46
CA LYS A 145 -8.81 -14.59 0.23
C LYS A 145 -9.07 -13.48 1.26
N PRO A 146 -9.07 -12.20 0.85
CA PRO A 146 -9.35 -11.07 1.74
C PRO A 146 -10.69 -11.22 2.46
N GLY A 147 -10.70 -10.88 3.75
CA GLY A 147 -11.91 -10.89 4.58
C GLY A 147 -12.43 -12.29 4.98
N CYS A 148 -11.81 -13.38 4.53
CA CYS A 148 -12.17 -14.71 4.97
C CYS A 148 -11.63 -14.97 6.39
N LYS A 149 -12.53 -15.32 7.31
CA LYS A 149 -12.20 -15.53 8.73
C LYS A 149 -11.46 -16.84 8.99
N ASP A 150 -11.71 -17.83 8.15
CA ASP A 150 -11.14 -19.16 8.26
C ASP A 150 -10.18 -19.40 7.10
N LYS A 151 -9.23 -20.32 7.30
CA LYS A 151 -8.36 -20.81 6.23
C LYS A 151 -9.15 -21.57 5.19
N LEU A 152 -8.75 -21.41 3.93
CA LEU A 152 -9.23 -22.24 2.84
C LEU A 152 -8.61 -23.65 2.92
N PRO A 153 -9.26 -24.69 2.36
CA PRO A 153 -8.72 -26.05 2.38
C PRO A 153 -7.31 -26.17 1.81
N GLU A 154 -6.97 -25.35 0.80
CA GLU A 154 -5.65 -25.31 0.16
C GLU A 154 -4.55 -24.77 1.07
N GLU A 155 -4.93 -24.04 2.12
CA GLU A 155 -4.01 -23.42 3.09
C GLU A 155 -3.73 -24.32 4.29
N ILE A 156 -4.54 -25.37 4.47
CA ILE A 156 -4.44 -26.30 5.59
C ILE A 156 -3.34 -27.32 5.31
N GLY A 157 -2.44 -27.52 6.27
CA GLY A 157 -1.38 -28.53 6.19
C GLY A 157 -0.18 -28.13 5.33
N VAL A 158 -0.11 -26.88 4.85
CA VAL A 158 1.09 -26.35 4.20
C VAL A 158 2.18 -26.13 5.26
N ASP A 159 3.29 -26.86 5.14
CA ASP A 159 4.45 -26.67 6.00
C ASP A 159 5.27 -25.45 5.55
N LEU A 160 5.36 -24.45 6.43
CA LEU A 160 6.15 -23.24 6.21
C LEU A 160 7.56 -23.35 6.78
N GLY A 161 7.82 -24.32 7.66
CA GLY A 161 9.02 -24.36 8.51
C GLY A 161 9.00 -23.29 9.61
N THR A 162 10.10 -23.23 10.36
CA THR A 162 10.30 -22.29 11.49
C THR A 162 11.38 -21.24 11.24
N GLU A 163 12.05 -21.32 10.09
CA GLU A 163 13.11 -20.40 9.67
C GLU A 163 12.49 -19.22 8.93
N ILE A 164 12.68 -18.03 9.47
CA ILE A 164 12.22 -16.78 8.86
C ILE A 164 13.35 -16.28 7.97
N ASP A 165 13.07 -16.21 6.67
CA ASP A 165 13.98 -15.81 5.60
C ASP A 165 13.80 -14.34 5.17
N GLN A 166 13.07 -13.53 5.93
CA GLN A 166 12.86 -12.11 5.64
C GLN A 166 13.05 -11.26 6.89
N ASP A 167 13.77 -10.15 6.76
CA ASP A 167 13.97 -9.22 7.87
C ASP A 167 12.74 -8.32 8.13
N CYS A 168 12.76 -7.57 9.22
CA CYS A 168 11.63 -6.73 9.59
C CYS A 168 11.34 -5.61 8.59
N ASP A 169 12.35 -5.06 7.91
CA ASP A 169 12.12 -4.00 6.91
C ASP A 169 11.51 -4.60 5.64
N GLN A 170 11.95 -5.78 5.22
CA GLN A 170 11.33 -6.55 4.13
C GLN A 170 9.85 -6.84 4.44
N ILE A 171 9.52 -7.33 5.63
CA ILE A 171 8.12 -7.58 6.01
C ILE A 171 7.28 -6.29 6.00
N ARG A 172 7.82 -5.14 6.46
CA ARG A 172 7.10 -3.86 6.39
C ARG A 172 6.83 -3.43 4.95
N ALA A 173 7.84 -3.53 4.08
CA ALA A 173 7.71 -3.22 2.66
C ALA A 173 6.66 -4.12 2.01
N MET A 174 6.68 -5.42 2.30
CA MET A 174 5.69 -6.37 1.78
C MET A 174 4.27 -6.05 2.25
N ILE A 175 4.08 -5.62 3.50
CA ILE A 175 2.78 -5.15 3.99
C ILE A 175 2.32 -3.95 3.17
N LYS A 176 3.18 -2.92 3.02
CA LYS A 176 2.85 -1.72 2.25
C LYS A 176 2.49 -2.06 0.81
N ILE A 177 3.31 -2.86 0.12
CA ILE A 177 3.09 -3.25 -1.27
C ILE A 177 1.76 -4.01 -1.40
N LEU A 178 1.50 -4.98 -0.52
CA LEU A 178 0.26 -5.75 -0.54
C LEU A 178 -0.97 -4.85 -0.36
N THR A 179 -0.91 -3.89 0.57
CA THR A 179 -2.09 -3.14 0.98
C THR A 179 -2.31 -1.82 0.26
N CYS A 180 -1.24 -1.20 -0.25
CA CYS A 180 -1.29 0.13 -0.88
C CYS A 180 -0.96 0.09 -2.37
N SER A 181 -0.32 -0.98 -2.85
CA SER A 181 -0.06 -1.16 -4.30
C SER A 181 -0.88 -2.31 -4.89
N GLY A 182 -1.60 -3.06 -4.05
CA GLY A 182 -2.43 -4.18 -4.44
C GLY A 182 -3.91 -3.84 -4.34
N ASP A 183 -4.66 -4.05 -5.42
CA ASP A 183 -6.11 -3.77 -5.46
C ASP A 183 -6.95 -4.76 -4.62
N GLU A 184 -6.33 -5.82 -4.06
CA GLU A 184 -7.06 -6.93 -3.43
C GLU A 184 -7.13 -6.86 -1.91
N TRP A 185 -6.15 -6.22 -1.25
CA TRP A 185 -6.00 -6.31 0.20
C TRP A 185 -5.99 -4.94 0.85
N THR A 186 -6.78 -4.79 1.90
CA THR A 186 -6.64 -3.66 2.83
C THR A 186 -5.81 -4.03 4.06
N ALA A 187 -5.20 -3.05 4.72
CA ALA A 187 -4.47 -3.29 5.97
C ALA A 187 -5.38 -3.87 7.08
N ASP A 188 -6.66 -3.52 7.08
CA ASP A 188 -7.66 -4.10 7.99
C ASP A 188 -7.99 -5.56 7.67
N GLN A 189 -8.07 -5.95 6.40
CA GLN A 189 -8.22 -7.36 6.03
C GLN A 189 -6.97 -8.16 6.38
N PHE A 190 -5.79 -7.61 6.11
CA PHE A 190 -4.52 -8.23 6.47
C PHE A 190 -4.44 -8.51 7.98
N ARG A 191 -4.67 -7.50 8.84
CA ARG A 191 -4.59 -7.73 10.31
C ARG A 191 -5.63 -8.73 10.83
N ARG A 192 -6.79 -8.83 10.16
CA ARG A 192 -7.82 -9.82 10.48
C ARG A 192 -7.36 -11.23 10.13
N ALA A 193 -6.72 -11.41 8.97
CA ALA A 193 -6.12 -12.68 8.57
C ALA A 193 -5.04 -13.17 9.55
N LEU A 194 -4.29 -12.24 10.15
CA LEU A 194 -3.31 -12.53 11.22
C LEU A 194 -3.96 -12.86 12.60
N GLY A 195 -5.24 -13.19 12.66
CA GLY A 195 -5.94 -13.48 13.91
C GLY A 195 -6.34 -12.23 14.70
N ASN A 196 -7.02 -11.31 14.00
CA ASN A 196 -7.52 -10.05 14.58
C ASN A 196 -6.46 -9.25 15.34
N LEU A 197 -5.25 -9.14 14.77
CA LEU A 197 -4.20 -8.29 15.31
C LEU A 197 -4.74 -6.86 15.45
N SER A 198 -4.60 -6.25 16.63
CA SER A 198 -5.07 -4.88 16.87
C SER A 198 -4.30 -3.88 16.01
N ARG A 199 -4.97 -2.85 15.49
CA ARG A 199 -4.33 -1.79 14.68
C ARG A 199 -3.11 -1.19 15.37
N GLU A 200 -3.22 -0.86 16.65
CA GLU A 200 -2.11 -0.31 17.45
C GLU A 200 -0.84 -1.17 17.41
N LYS A 201 -0.97 -2.51 17.51
CA LYS A 201 0.17 -3.45 17.44
C LYS A 201 0.79 -3.52 16.04
N LEU A 202 -0.04 -3.49 15.01
CA LEU A 202 0.44 -3.44 13.63
C LEU A 202 1.17 -2.11 13.39
N THR A 203 0.54 -0.98 13.72
CA THR A 203 1.14 0.37 13.62
C THR A 203 2.44 0.47 14.41
N SER A 204 2.53 -0.07 15.63
CA SER A 204 3.75 -0.07 16.43
C SER A 204 4.90 -0.86 15.77
N PHE A 205 4.61 -1.98 15.10
CA PHE A 205 5.61 -2.71 14.33
C PHE A 205 6.05 -1.94 13.08
N LEU A 206 5.09 -1.35 12.36
CA LEU A 206 5.34 -0.55 11.16
C LEU A 206 6.13 0.73 11.46
N LYS A 207 6.00 1.31 12.67
CA LYS A 207 6.75 2.50 13.13
C LYS A 207 8.24 2.25 13.35
N GLN A 208 8.62 1.00 13.61
CA GLN A 208 10.02 0.65 13.86
C GLN A 208 10.84 0.69 12.56
N ARG A 209 12.16 0.89 12.67
CA ARG A 209 13.07 1.00 11.52
C ARG A 209 14.31 0.16 11.75
N GLY A 210 14.73 -0.59 10.74
CA GLY A 210 15.90 -1.44 10.77
C GLY A 210 15.54 -2.93 10.75
N PRO A 211 16.44 -3.77 10.21
CA PRO A 211 16.13 -5.16 9.83
C PRO A 211 15.80 -6.04 11.04
N THR A 212 16.37 -5.73 12.21
CA THR A 212 16.18 -6.51 13.44
C THR A 212 15.18 -5.90 14.42
N LYS A 213 14.69 -4.68 14.14
CA LYS A 213 13.75 -4.01 15.05
C LYS A 213 12.38 -4.65 14.88
N GLY A 214 11.93 -5.39 15.89
CA GLY A 214 10.61 -6.00 15.91
C GLY A 214 10.60 -7.50 15.64
N THR A 215 11.76 -8.17 15.61
CA THR A 215 11.88 -9.63 15.38
C THR A 215 11.11 -10.49 16.38
N SER A 216 10.92 -10.00 17.61
CA SER A 216 10.12 -10.67 18.65
C SER A 216 8.63 -10.33 18.60
N THR A 217 8.19 -9.46 17.68
CA THR A 217 6.79 -9.03 17.62
C THR A 217 5.91 -10.06 16.92
N LYS A 218 4.68 -10.21 17.42
CA LYS A 218 3.65 -11.05 16.76
C LYS A 218 3.38 -10.59 15.32
N SER A 219 3.38 -9.28 15.08
CA SER A 219 3.17 -8.68 13.75
C SER A 219 4.20 -9.17 12.73
N TYR A 220 5.47 -9.24 13.12
CA TYR A 220 6.54 -9.72 12.26
C TYR A 220 6.39 -11.21 11.92
N GLN A 221 6.28 -12.06 12.93
CA GLN A 221 6.26 -13.52 12.73
C GLN A 221 5.01 -13.96 11.97
N LEU A 222 3.83 -13.41 12.29
CA LEU A 222 2.61 -13.71 11.54
C LEU A 222 2.60 -13.08 10.14
N GLY A 223 3.17 -11.89 9.98
CA GLY A 223 3.34 -11.27 8.67
C GLY A 223 4.18 -12.17 7.75
N TRP A 224 5.29 -12.71 8.26
CA TRP A 224 6.09 -13.67 7.51
C TRP A 224 5.29 -14.94 7.16
N GLN A 225 4.54 -15.54 8.10
CA GLN A 225 3.71 -16.71 7.78
C GLN A 225 2.73 -16.43 6.65
N PHE A 226 2.09 -15.26 6.71
CA PHE A 226 1.12 -14.83 5.71
C PHE A 226 1.76 -14.79 4.32
N PHE A 227 2.92 -14.13 4.19
CA PHE A 227 3.59 -14.01 2.90
C PHE A 227 4.20 -15.33 2.43
N LYS A 228 4.80 -16.12 3.34
CA LYS A 228 5.38 -17.42 3.02
C LYS A 228 4.31 -18.40 2.55
N LEU A 229 3.13 -18.39 3.17
CA LEU A 229 1.99 -19.20 2.75
C LEU A 229 1.51 -18.80 1.35
N ARG A 230 1.37 -17.49 1.08
CA ARG A 230 1.04 -16.99 -0.27
C ARG A 230 2.06 -17.41 -1.32
N GLU A 231 3.35 -17.27 -1.01
CA GLU A 231 4.45 -17.68 -1.90
C GLU A 231 4.38 -19.18 -2.23
N ARG A 232 4.21 -20.04 -1.21
CA ARG A 232 4.11 -21.50 -1.38
C ARG A 232 2.92 -21.92 -2.24
N LEU A 233 1.83 -21.15 -2.17
CA LEU A 233 0.61 -21.39 -2.95
C LEU A 233 0.63 -20.66 -4.30
N GLY A 234 1.72 -19.97 -4.66
CA GLY A 234 1.91 -19.33 -5.96
C GLY A 234 1.19 -18.00 -6.14
N PHE A 235 0.80 -17.34 -5.04
CA PHE A 235 0.15 -16.04 -5.07
C PHE A 235 1.19 -14.92 -4.98
N PRO A 236 1.27 -14.02 -5.99
CA PRO A 236 2.22 -12.92 -5.97
C PRO A 236 1.85 -11.86 -4.92
N LEU A 237 2.83 -11.00 -4.63
CA LEU A 237 2.69 -9.87 -3.72
C LEU A 237 1.85 -8.73 -4.34
N THR A 238 1.94 -8.55 -5.66
CA THR A 238 1.14 -7.58 -6.43
C THR A 238 0.31 -8.29 -7.50
N PRO A 239 -0.90 -7.79 -7.82
CA PRO A 239 -1.68 -8.28 -8.95
C PRO A 239 -0.96 -8.07 -10.28
N ALA A 240 -1.36 -8.84 -11.27
CA ALA A 240 -0.54 -9.31 -12.38
C ALA A 240 -0.05 -8.29 -13.43
N SER A 241 -0.13 -6.97 -13.25
CA SER A 241 0.36 -6.00 -14.25
C SER A 241 1.90 -5.98 -14.36
N SER A 242 2.61 -6.51 -13.37
CA SER A 242 4.07 -6.72 -13.38
C SER A 242 4.50 -8.20 -13.49
N SER A 243 3.53 -9.13 -13.63
CA SER A 243 3.77 -10.57 -13.39
C SER A 243 4.09 -11.40 -14.64
N GLU A 244 3.97 -10.87 -15.85
CA GLU A 244 4.28 -11.62 -17.07
C GLU A 244 5.77 -12.06 -17.07
N SER A 245 6.66 -11.19 -16.60
CA SER A 245 8.10 -11.46 -16.48
C SER A 245 8.44 -12.42 -15.32
N LEU A 246 7.69 -12.39 -14.22
CA LEU A 246 7.95 -13.21 -13.03
C LEU A 246 7.39 -14.65 -13.20
N ARG A 247 6.27 -14.79 -13.92
CA ARG A 247 5.72 -16.10 -14.32
C ARG A 247 6.60 -16.82 -15.33
N TYR A 248 7.35 -16.10 -16.18
CA TYR A 248 8.37 -16.69 -17.04
C TYR A 248 9.63 -17.12 -16.26
N ALA A 249 10.11 -16.29 -15.33
CA ALA A 249 11.32 -16.59 -14.56
C ALA A 249 11.19 -17.82 -13.62
N LEU A 250 9.97 -18.15 -13.17
CA LEU A 250 9.72 -19.32 -12.32
C LEU A 250 9.40 -20.61 -13.12
N ARG A 251 8.98 -20.49 -14.39
CA ARG A 251 8.75 -21.66 -15.26
C ARG A 251 10.04 -22.30 -15.79
N ASP A 252 11.11 -21.52 -15.89
CA ASP A 252 12.42 -22.01 -16.39
C ASP A 252 13.30 -22.67 -15.32
N ARG A 253 12.82 -22.79 -14.07
CA ARG A 253 13.57 -23.36 -12.94
C ARG A 253 13.06 -24.70 -12.42
N ASP A 254 12.20 -25.41 -13.15
CA ASP A 254 11.84 -26.79 -12.82
C ASP A 254 12.76 -27.79 -13.56
N PRO A 255 13.83 -28.31 -12.91
CA PRO A 255 14.73 -29.29 -13.52
C PRO A 255 14.08 -30.67 -13.76
N ASN A 256 12.83 -30.89 -13.32
CA ASN A 256 12.14 -32.17 -13.48
C ASN A 256 11.16 -32.21 -14.66
N ARG A 257 11.01 -31.13 -15.44
CA ARG A 257 10.17 -31.16 -16.65
C ARG A 257 10.96 -31.75 -17.82
N GLY A 258 11.02 -33.08 -17.85
CA GLY A 258 11.69 -33.87 -18.88
C GLY A 258 11.42 -33.35 -20.30
N GLN A 259 12.49 -33.18 -21.05
CA GLN A 259 12.50 -32.84 -22.48
C GLN A 259 11.61 -33.81 -23.26
N LYS A 260 10.37 -33.42 -23.54
CA LYS A 260 9.61 -34.04 -24.62
C LYS A 260 10.15 -33.45 -25.92
N ARG A 261 11.01 -34.25 -26.57
CA ARG A 261 11.66 -33.97 -27.85
C ARG A 261 10.72 -33.27 -28.83
N LEU A 262 11.22 -32.16 -29.39
CA LEU A 262 10.74 -31.54 -30.61
C LEU A 262 10.80 -32.57 -31.75
N SER A 263 9.65 -32.90 -32.34
CA SER A 263 9.59 -33.46 -33.68
C SER A 263 9.12 -32.37 -34.63
N VAL A 264 10.09 -31.78 -35.31
CA VAL A 264 9.95 -30.99 -36.54
C VAL A 264 9.41 -31.90 -37.64
N GLY A 265 8.49 -31.40 -38.48
CA GLY A 265 8.02 -32.11 -39.66
C GLY A 265 6.91 -31.35 -40.38
N GLU A 266 7.32 -30.53 -41.33
CA GLU A 266 6.56 -29.64 -42.20
C GLU A 266 5.51 -30.30 -43.13
N GLU A 267 4.53 -29.46 -43.48
CA GLU A 267 3.88 -29.26 -44.79
C GLU A 267 2.95 -30.29 -45.48
N LYS A 268 1.76 -29.74 -45.82
CA LYS A 268 0.98 -29.81 -47.08
C LYS A 268 0.36 -31.14 -47.55
N GLU A 269 -0.97 -31.09 -47.68
CA GLU A 269 -1.87 -31.86 -48.58
C GLU A 269 -1.33 -32.04 -50.02
N PRO A 270 -1.81 -33.01 -50.88
CA PRO A 270 -3.23 -33.36 -51.08
C PRO A 270 -3.58 -34.82 -51.48
N ALA A 271 -4.88 -35.02 -51.72
CA ALA A 271 -5.61 -36.23 -52.10
C ALA A 271 -5.12 -37.04 -53.34
N LYS A 272 -5.29 -38.38 -53.30
CA LYS A 272 -6.14 -39.23 -54.18
C LYS A 272 -5.65 -40.68 -54.30
N GLN A 273 -6.60 -41.58 -54.01
CA GLN A 273 -7.01 -42.79 -54.76
C GLN A 273 -6.13 -44.06 -54.86
N LEU A 274 -6.90 -45.16 -54.85
CA LEU A 274 -6.73 -46.48 -55.49
C LEU A 274 -6.19 -47.65 -54.65
N ARG A 275 -7.16 -48.38 -54.07
CA ARG A 275 -7.56 -49.75 -54.43
C ARG A 275 -6.44 -50.81 -54.44
N THR A 276 -6.58 -51.88 -53.65
CA THR A 276 -6.69 -53.25 -54.16
C THR A 276 -7.32 -54.15 -53.09
N GLU A 277 -8.31 -54.92 -53.53
CA GLU A 277 -9.07 -55.95 -52.82
C GLU A 277 -8.24 -57.24 -52.68
N HIS A 278 -8.50 -58.05 -51.64
CA HIS A 278 -8.50 -59.53 -51.62
C HIS A 278 -8.95 -59.90 -50.19
N GLY A 279 -10.16 -60.41 -49.97
CA GLY A 279 -10.54 -61.82 -50.19
C GLY A 279 -10.12 -62.63 -48.95
N ALA A 280 -10.91 -63.48 -48.30
CA ALA A 280 -12.22 -64.06 -48.54
C ALA A 280 -12.55 -64.92 -47.29
N VAL A 281 -13.84 -65.06 -46.96
CA VAL A 281 -14.54 -66.33 -46.59
C VAL A 281 -14.10 -67.01 -45.26
N VAL A 282 -14.91 -67.00 -44.18
CA VAL A 282 -16.10 -67.86 -43.88
C VAL A 282 -15.66 -69.31 -43.58
N THR A 283 -16.05 -70.03 -42.52
CA THR A 283 -17.37 -70.25 -41.89
C THR A 283 -17.15 -70.91 -40.51
N ALA A 284 -18.18 -70.87 -39.66
CA ALA A 284 -18.60 -72.07 -38.92
C ALA A 284 -19.54 -72.89 -39.80
#